data_AF-A0A0R1VZ66-F1
#
_entry.id   AF-A0A0R1VZ66-F1
#
_cell.length_a   1.000
_cell.length_b   1.000
_cell.length_c   1.000
_cell.angle_alpha   90.00
_cell.angle_beta   90.00
_cell.angle_gamma   90.00
#
_symmetry.space_group_name_H-M   'P 1'
#
loop_
_entity.id
_entity.type
_entity.pdbx_description
1 polymer ?
#
loop_
_entity_poly.entity_id
_entity_poly.type
_entity_poly.pdbx_seq_one_letter_code
_entity_poly.pdbx_strand_id
1 'polypeptide(L)'
;MEVNELANFPTTEFAAFSTAKMTYFLPYTAKTSKETIEQFFGEDFGKKADIINHQLVVLGSEGWSPVQEGRIIAKFTNNKYKVIDVNYYRRNFNDPIIDEKGQGIY
;
A
#
# COMPACT_ATOMS: atom_id res chain seq x y z
N MET A 1 7.74 -19.94 -10.82
CA MET A 1 8.63 -18.76 -10.71
C MET A 1 7.76 -17.62 -10.23
N GLU A 2 7.91 -17.19 -8.97
CA GLU A 2 7.18 -16.02 -8.48
C GLU A 2 7.72 -14.77 -9.17
N VAL A 3 6.86 -14.13 -9.95
CA VAL A 3 7.17 -12.87 -10.61
C VAL A 3 7.13 -11.81 -9.51
N ASN A 4 8.28 -11.29 -9.11
CA ASN A 4 8.36 -10.26 -8.07
C ASN A 4 7.89 -8.90 -8.64
N GLU A 5 6.58 -8.79 -8.88
CA GLU A 5 5.94 -7.63 -9.52
C GLU A 5 6.04 -6.34 -8.71
N LEU A 6 6.40 -6.43 -7.43
CA LEU A 6 6.59 -5.27 -6.55
C LEU A 6 8.00 -4.71 -6.54
N ALA A 7 8.96 -5.35 -7.23
CA ALA A 7 10.35 -4.89 -7.25
C ALA A 7 10.52 -3.46 -7.81
N ASN A 8 9.58 -3.01 -8.65
CA ASN A 8 9.59 -1.68 -9.28
C ASN A 8 8.50 -0.75 -8.72
N PHE A 9 7.88 -1.10 -7.59
CA PHE A 9 6.80 -0.30 -7.02
C PHE A 9 7.38 0.82 -6.14
N PRO A 10 6.99 2.08 -6.32
CA PRO A 10 7.52 3.18 -5.51
C PRO A 10 7.16 2.97 -4.04
N THR A 11 8.15 3.12 -3.16
CA THR A 11 8.01 2.95 -1.70
C THR A 11 7.69 4.25 -0.97
N THR A 12 7.53 5.36 -1.70
CA THR A 12 7.27 6.71 -1.17
C THR A 12 5.94 7.27 -1.70
N GLU A 13 5.53 8.43 -1.18
CA GLU A 13 4.42 9.22 -1.73
C GLU A 13 4.55 9.35 -3.26
N PHE A 14 3.49 9.03 -3.99
CA PHE A 14 3.47 9.14 -5.43
C PHE A 14 2.13 9.68 -5.94
N ALA A 15 2.20 10.67 -6.84
CA ALA A 15 1.05 11.27 -7.50
C ALA A 15 0.52 10.37 -8.65
N ALA A 16 -0.34 9.41 -8.33
CA ALA A 16 -1.08 8.71 -9.38
C ALA A 16 -2.02 9.68 -10.10
N PHE A 17 -1.83 9.87 -11.42
CA PHE A 17 -2.77 10.56 -12.31
C PHE A 17 -4.01 9.69 -12.48
N SER A 18 -4.79 9.52 -11.42
CA SER A 18 -6.14 8.97 -11.51
C SER A 18 -7.06 10.00 -10.89
N THR A 19 -8.24 10.17 -11.47
CA THR A 19 -9.31 11.05 -10.98
C THR A 19 -9.78 10.70 -9.55
N ALA A 20 -9.27 9.61 -8.98
CA ALA A 20 -9.33 9.26 -7.57
C ALA A 20 -8.26 10.02 -6.76
N LYS A 21 -8.72 11.06 -6.05
CA LYS A 21 -8.03 11.87 -5.04
C LYS A 21 -6.85 11.15 -4.34
N MET A 22 -5.72 11.86 -4.23
CA MET A 22 -4.49 11.55 -3.45
C MET A 22 -4.60 10.27 -2.58
N THR A 23 -3.99 9.19 -3.03
CA THR A 23 -3.98 7.90 -2.34
C THR A 23 -2.54 7.53 -2.01
N TYR A 24 -2.23 7.28 -0.73
CA TYR A 24 -0.90 6.82 -0.32
C TYR A 24 -0.85 5.30 -0.46
N PHE A 25 0.27 4.76 -0.93
CA PHE A 25 0.44 3.33 -1.14
C PHE A 25 1.58 2.79 -0.28
N LEU A 26 1.34 1.65 0.36
CA LEU A 26 2.36 0.87 1.05
C LEU A 26 2.43 -0.52 0.41
N PRO A 27 3.47 -0.81 -0.40
CA PRO A 27 3.73 -2.17 -0.85
C PRO A 27 4.13 -3.03 0.37
N TYR A 28 3.40 -4.13 0.59
CA TYR A 28 3.66 -5.08 1.65
C TYR A 28 4.50 -6.25 1.11
N THR A 29 5.77 -6.26 1.50
CA THR A 29 6.79 -7.22 1.07
C THR A 29 7.57 -7.71 2.29
N ALA A 30 8.38 -8.75 2.11
CA ALA A 30 9.29 -9.23 3.15
C ALA A 30 10.28 -8.16 3.67
N LYS A 31 10.48 -7.06 2.94
CA LYS A 31 11.34 -5.93 3.35
C LYS A 31 10.57 -4.85 4.13
N THR A 32 9.24 -4.91 4.12
CA THR A 32 8.39 -3.92 4.79
C THR A 32 8.51 -4.12 6.30
N SER A 33 9.21 -3.21 6.96
CA SER A 33 9.47 -3.28 8.40
C SER A 33 8.26 -2.83 9.20
N LYS A 34 8.16 -3.28 10.47
CA LYS A 34 7.13 -2.81 11.40
C LYS A 34 7.12 -1.29 11.52
N GLU A 35 8.29 -0.66 11.57
CA GLU A 35 8.43 0.79 11.62
C GLU A 35 7.80 1.49 10.41
N THR A 36 7.99 0.95 9.19
CA THR A 36 7.37 1.48 7.97
C THR A 36 5.84 1.37 8.01
N ILE A 37 5.32 0.25 8.54
CA ILE A 37 3.89 0.05 8.74
C ILE A 37 3.36 1.07 9.75
N GLU A 38 4.01 1.21 10.90
CA GLU A 38 3.62 2.18 11.94
C GLU A 38 3.67 3.62 11.42
N GLN A 39 4.67 3.99 10.62
CA GLN A 39 4.75 5.31 9.99
C GLN A 39 3.63 5.53 8.96
N PHE A 40 3.29 4.53 8.15
CA PHE A 40 2.24 4.64 7.13
C PHE A 40 0.84 4.80 7.75
N PHE A 41 0.53 4.00 8.78
CA PHE A 41 -0.77 4.07 9.46
C PHE A 41 -0.84 5.19 10.50
N GLY A 42 0.28 5.56 11.12
CA GLY A 42 0.33 6.60 12.16
C GLY A 42 -0.64 6.30 13.29
N GLU A 43 -1.51 7.28 13.61
CA GLU A 43 -2.52 7.16 14.67
C GLU A 43 -3.63 6.12 14.41
N ASP A 44 -3.73 5.61 13.17
CA ASP A 44 -4.63 4.52 12.81
C ASP A 44 -4.04 3.13 13.16
N PHE A 45 -2.74 3.03 13.45
CA PHE A 45 -2.13 1.79 13.92
C PHE A 45 -2.70 1.42 15.31
N GLY A 46 -3.07 0.16 15.51
CA GLY A 46 -3.84 -0.35 16.65
C GLY A 46 -5.35 -0.11 16.58
N LYS A 47 -5.86 0.63 15.59
CA LYS A 47 -7.31 0.90 15.41
C LYS A 47 -7.86 0.38 14.09
N LYS A 48 -7.10 0.55 13.00
CA LYS A 48 -7.47 0.15 11.63
C LYS A 48 -6.42 -0.73 10.97
N ALA A 49 -5.25 -0.85 11.56
CA ALA A 49 -4.26 -1.85 11.18
C ALA A 49 -3.49 -2.28 12.42
N ASP A 50 -3.10 -3.55 12.49
CA ASP A 50 -2.34 -4.07 13.60
C ASP A 50 -1.52 -5.29 13.15
N ILE A 51 -0.57 -5.73 13.96
CA ILE A 51 0.21 -6.94 13.73
C ILE A 51 -0.21 -7.98 14.76
N ILE A 52 -0.95 -8.99 14.31
CA ILE A 52 -1.42 -10.09 15.16
C ILE A 52 -0.70 -11.36 14.72
N ASN A 53 -0.06 -12.08 15.64
CA ASN A 53 0.70 -13.30 15.34
C ASN A 53 1.74 -13.12 14.20
N HIS A 54 2.48 -12.01 14.20
CA HIS A 54 3.45 -11.62 13.16
C HIS A 54 2.84 -11.37 11.76
N GLN A 55 1.52 -11.26 11.65
CA GLN A 55 0.82 -11.00 10.40
C GLN A 55 0.15 -9.63 10.47
N LEU A 56 0.42 -8.77 9.48
CA LEU A 56 -0.31 -7.51 9.33
C LEU A 56 -1.77 -7.80 9.02
N VAL A 57 -2.68 -7.19 9.78
CA VAL A 57 -4.11 -7.17 9.55
C VAL A 57 -4.58 -5.73 9.34
N VAL A 58 -5.52 -5.53 8.42
CA VAL A 58 -6.07 -4.20 8.11
C VAL A 58 -7.59 -4.28 8.14
N LEU A 59 -8.22 -3.27 8.74
CA LEU A 59 -9.65 -3.11 8.82
C LEU A 59 -10.20 -2.59 7.49
N GLY A 60 -10.78 -3.50 6.72
CA GLY A 60 -11.49 -3.22 5.47
C GLY A 60 -13.00 -3.03 5.68
N SER A 61 -13.75 -3.02 4.57
CA SER A 61 -15.22 -2.92 4.61
C SER A 61 -15.90 -4.17 5.16
N GLU A 62 -15.24 -5.33 5.06
CA GLU A 62 -15.74 -6.63 5.54
C GLU A 62 -15.18 -7.01 6.93
N GLY A 63 -14.43 -6.11 7.56
CA GLY A 63 -13.77 -6.34 8.85
C GLY A 63 -12.25 -6.46 8.74
N TRP A 64 -11.63 -6.99 9.80
CA TRP A 64 -10.19 -7.21 9.88
C TRP A 64 -9.77 -8.35 8.94
N SER A 65 -8.89 -8.03 7.99
CA SER A 65 -8.39 -9.00 7.02
C SER A 65 -6.87 -9.06 7.04
N PRO A 66 -6.27 -10.26 7.00
CA PRO A 66 -4.82 -10.40 6.91
C PRO A 66 -4.31 -9.91 5.55
N VAL A 67 -3.19 -9.19 5.56
CA VAL A 67 -2.53 -8.69 4.35
C VAL A 67 -1.48 -9.70 3.89
N GLN A 68 -1.70 -10.32 2.73
CA GLN A 68 -0.69 -11.20 2.14
C GLN A 68 0.50 -10.39 1.63
N GLU A 69 1.70 -10.94 1.73
CA GLU A 69 2.86 -10.40 1.00
C GLU A 69 2.56 -10.35 -0.50
N GLY A 70 3.12 -9.37 -1.21
CA GLY A 70 2.78 -9.15 -2.61
C GLY A 70 1.56 -8.24 -2.83
N ARG A 71 0.91 -7.78 -1.75
CA ARG A 71 -0.21 -6.83 -1.80
C ARG A 71 0.24 -5.40 -1.54
N ILE A 72 -0.60 -4.46 -1.95
CA ILE A 72 -0.42 -3.03 -1.73
C ILE A 72 -1.55 -2.55 -0.83
N ILE A 73 -1.22 -1.81 0.22
CA ILE A 73 -2.20 -1.14 1.06
C ILE A 73 -2.36 0.28 0.54
N ALA A 74 -3.56 0.62 0.10
CA ALA A 74 -3.93 1.95 -0.37
C ALA A 74 -4.70 2.71 0.72
N LYS A 75 -4.22 3.90 1.09
CA LYS A 75 -4.87 4.85 2.00
C LYS A 75 -5.53 5.95 1.19
N PHE A 76 -6.86 6.00 1.22
CA PHE A 76 -7.66 7.00 0.51
C PHE A 76 -7.85 8.27 1.36
N THR A 77 -8.15 9.40 0.70
CA THR A 77 -8.41 10.69 1.36
C THR A 77 -9.50 10.66 2.43
N ASN A 78 -10.37 9.65 2.43
CA ASN A 78 -11.42 9.47 3.44
C ASN A 78 -10.93 8.67 4.67
N ASN A 79 -9.62 8.55 4.89
CA ASN A 79 -8.99 7.75 5.95
C ASN A 79 -9.45 6.28 5.98
N LYS A 80 -9.79 5.76 4.79
CA LYS A 80 -10.11 4.35 4.55
C LYS A 80 -8.91 3.66 3.93
N TYR A 81 -8.71 2.41 4.31
CA TYR A 81 -7.66 1.55 3.78
C TYR A 81 -8.26 0.46 2.90
N LYS A 82 -7.58 0.09 1.82
CA LYS A 82 -7.92 -1.07 1.00
C LYS A 82 -6.66 -1.84 0.65
N VAL A 83 -6.72 -3.15 0.81
CA VAL A 83 -5.69 -4.05 0.31
C VAL A 83 -6.01 -4.35 -1.15
N ILE A 84 -5.06 -4.08 -2.05
CA ILE A 84 -5.19 -4.28 -3.48
C ILE A 84 -3.99 -5.07 -4.00
N ASP A 85 -4.12 -5.68 -5.16
CA ASP A 85 -2.99 -6.26 -5.90
C ASP A 85 -2.48 -5.32 -7.01
N VAL A 86 -1.35 -5.71 -7.60
CA VAL A 86 -0.69 -4.96 -8.68
C VAL A 86 -1.59 -4.81 -9.91
N ASN A 87 -2.41 -5.81 -10.25
CA ASN A 87 -3.33 -5.70 -11.40
C ASN A 87 -4.46 -4.70 -11.10
N TYR A 88 -5.02 -4.75 -9.87
CA TYR A 88 -5.97 -3.73 -9.45
C TYR A 88 -5.36 -2.33 -9.49
N TYR A 89 -4.10 -2.19 -9.04
CA TYR A 89 -3.39 -0.92 -9.12
C TYR A 89 -3.31 -0.43 -10.56
N ARG A 90 -2.64 -1.18 -11.46
CA ARG A 90 -2.44 -0.79 -12.87
C ARG A 90 -3.76 -0.48 -13.61
N ARG A 91 -4.85 -1.16 -13.24
CA ARG A 91 -6.16 -0.98 -13.88
C ARG A 91 -6.92 0.25 -13.41
N ASN A 92 -6.76 0.67 -12.15
CA ASN A 92 -7.54 1.74 -11.53
C ASN A 92 -6.72 3.01 -11.25
N PHE A 93 -5.41 2.86 -11.19
CA PHE A 93 -4.42 3.90 -11.03
C PHE A 93 -3.47 3.74 -12.22
N ASN A 94 -3.32 4.79 -13.04
CA ASN A 94 -2.36 4.76 -14.15
C ASN A 94 -0.98 4.31 -13.64
N ASP A 95 -0.16 3.73 -14.54
CA ASP A 95 1.20 3.29 -14.20
C ASP A 95 1.93 4.36 -13.37
N PRO A 96 2.68 3.93 -12.34
CA PRO A 96 3.32 4.88 -11.47
C PRO A 96 4.28 5.72 -12.30
N ILE A 97 4.06 7.04 -12.34
CA ILE A 97 4.99 7.98 -12.94
C ILE A 97 6.18 8.07 -11.99
N ILE A 98 7.09 7.13 -12.14
CA ILE A 98 8.35 7.15 -11.41
C ILE A 98 9.34 8.06 -12.13
N ASP A 99 10.17 8.78 -11.39
CA ASP A 99 11.36 9.41 -11.95
C ASP A 99 12.38 8.35 -12.38
N GLU A 100 13.48 8.78 -13.03
CA GLU A 100 14.55 7.89 -13.48
C GLU A 100 15.23 7.09 -12.34
N LYS A 101 14.93 7.38 -11.07
CA LYS A 101 15.44 6.71 -9.88
C LYS A 101 14.41 5.79 -9.22
N GLY A 102 13.23 5.61 -9.81
CA GLY A 102 12.16 4.79 -9.22
C GLY A 102 11.43 5.47 -8.06
N GLN A 103 11.63 6.77 -7.86
CA GLN A 103 10.94 7.54 -6.84
C GLN A 103 9.68 8.18 -7.45
N GLY A 104 8.65 8.35 -6.64
CA GLY A 104 7.47 9.07 -7.10
C GLY A 104 7.79 10.53 -7.41
N ILE A 105 7.35 11.06 -8.57
CA ILE A 105 7.42 12.52 -8.81
C ILE A 105 6.38 13.25 -7.93
N TYR A 106 6.87 14.30 -7.25
CA TYR A 106 6.12 15.22 -6.38
C TYR A 106 5.30 16.24 -7.16
#